data_AF-A0AAN9VZP5-F1
#
_entry.id   AF-A0AAN9VZP5-F1
#
_cell.length_a   1.000
_cell.length_b   1.000
_cell.length_c   1.000
_cell.angle_alpha   90.00
_cell.angle_beta   90.00
_cell.angle_gamma   90.00
#
_symmetry.space_group_name_H-M   'P 1'
#
loop_
_entity.id
_entity.type
_entity.pdbx_description
1 polymer ?
#
loop_
_entity_poly.entity_id
_entity_poly.type
_entity_poly.pdbx_seq_one_letter_code
_entity_poly.pdbx_strand_id
1 'polypeptide(L)'
;MAATLGKLRPLSISKAITATPVSSRLVSTSTVYQENEKGWFSKLLVRRIEPTKESHSRLLSDKEVIYELQTHNMRPDSVEKYLQNYKASAQLIHSRDLHCELVGSWTVQVGDLDQALHLWRYTGGFASIDNAKLQLSKDPDWVKLLTERGGMLRSRHLQYVLAFSYWPPIVPRTGSNIYEIRSYRLKPGTMIEWGNNWARAINYRRNNDEPFAAFFSQIGRLYNVHHMWCYKDLQTRKETREAAWRLPGWDECVAYTVPLIREMHTRILLPTDFSPTQ
;
A
#
# COMPACT_ATOMS: atom_id res chain seq x y z
N MET A 1 -32.27 -5.37 -61.52
CA MET A 1 -33.02 -5.29 -62.79
C MET A 1 -34.23 -4.39 -62.58
N ALA A 2 -34.37 -3.37 -63.44
CA ALA A 2 -35.54 -2.52 -63.81
C ALA A 2 -36.54 -2.12 -62.70
N ALA A 3 -36.80 -0.86 -62.30
CA ALA A 3 -36.86 0.46 -62.97
C ALA A 3 -38.02 0.66 -63.99
N THR A 4 -38.95 1.55 -63.63
CA THR A 4 -39.87 2.32 -64.52
C THR A 4 -40.23 3.61 -63.74
N LEU A 5 -39.71 4.83 -64.00
CA LEU A 5 -39.72 5.77 -65.14
C LEU A 5 -41.05 6.48 -65.45
N GLY A 6 -41.04 7.81 -65.22
CA GLY A 6 -41.70 8.84 -66.03
C GLY A 6 -42.27 10.00 -65.20
N LYS A 7 -42.18 11.30 -65.54
CA LYS A 7 -41.54 12.06 -66.63
C LYS A 7 -41.43 13.56 -66.22
N LEU A 8 -40.35 14.19 -66.72
CA LEU A 8 -39.97 15.59 -67.00
C LEU A 8 -41.08 16.70 -67.04
N ARG A 9 -40.89 17.86 -66.35
CA ARG A 9 -40.37 19.21 -66.77
C ARG A 9 -41.29 20.04 -67.71
N PRO A 10 -41.35 21.41 -67.63
CA PRO A 10 -40.20 22.30 -67.82
C PRO A 10 -40.13 23.60 -66.98
N LEU A 11 -39.00 24.32 -67.15
CA LEU A 11 -38.66 25.64 -66.60
C LEU A 11 -39.31 26.80 -67.35
N SER A 12 -39.44 27.94 -66.68
CA SER A 12 -39.52 29.29 -67.29
C SER A 12 -38.78 30.31 -66.41
N ILE A 13 -38.18 31.30 -67.06
CA ILE A 13 -37.12 32.22 -66.62
C ILE A 13 -37.67 33.66 -66.49
N SER A 14 -36.99 34.49 -65.68
CA SER A 14 -36.93 35.99 -65.66
C SER A 14 -38.15 36.74 -65.09
N LYS A 15 -38.05 37.92 -64.45
CA LYS A 15 -37.01 38.97 -64.38
C LYS A 15 -37.23 39.86 -63.13
N ALA A 16 -36.18 40.57 -62.75
CA ALA A 16 -36.04 41.42 -61.56
C ALA A 16 -36.93 42.68 -61.50
N ILE A 17 -37.23 43.14 -60.28
CA ILE A 17 -37.48 44.56 -59.95
C ILE A 17 -36.70 44.92 -58.68
N THR A 18 -35.95 46.01 -58.80
CA THR A 18 -35.11 46.71 -57.82
C THR A 18 -35.90 47.41 -56.71
N ALA A 19 -35.43 47.31 -55.46
CA ALA A 19 -35.64 48.34 -54.42
C ALA A 19 -34.47 48.33 -53.42
N THR A 20 -33.86 49.50 -53.22
CA THR A 20 -32.74 49.83 -52.32
C THR A 20 -33.20 50.02 -50.86
N PRO A 21 -32.27 50.05 -49.87
CA PRO A 21 -32.48 49.44 -48.57
C PRO A 21 -32.99 50.40 -47.49
N VAL A 22 -33.70 49.86 -46.49
CA VAL A 22 -33.88 50.50 -45.19
C VAL A 22 -33.15 49.65 -44.15
N SER A 23 -32.14 50.27 -43.54
CA SER A 23 -31.30 49.73 -42.47
C SER A 23 -32.12 49.48 -41.20
N SER A 24 -32.30 48.21 -40.84
CA SER A 24 -32.58 47.81 -39.46
C SER A 24 -31.40 46.98 -38.94
N ARG A 25 -30.70 47.57 -37.97
CA ARG A 25 -29.56 46.95 -37.28
C ARG A 25 -30.06 45.77 -36.45
N LEU A 26 -29.77 44.55 -36.89
CA LEU A 26 -29.81 43.36 -36.04
C LEU A 26 -28.38 43.06 -35.60
N VAL A 27 -28.11 43.28 -34.31
CA VAL A 27 -26.85 42.92 -33.66
C VAL A 27 -26.81 41.40 -33.55
N SER A 28 -26.03 40.79 -34.42
CA SER A 28 -25.57 39.40 -34.28
C SER A 28 -24.35 39.42 -33.38
N THR A 29 -24.46 38.85 -32.18
CA THR A 29 -23.30 38.56 -31.32
C THR A 29 -22.68 37.25 -31.78
N SER A 30 -21.66 37.38 -32.63
CA SER A 30 -20.66 36.33 -32.84
C SER A 30 -19.94 36.06 -31.51
N THR A 31 -19.88 34.78 -31.10
CA THR A 31 -19.13 34.33 -29.94
C THR A 31 -17.64 34.62 -30.13
N VAL A 32 -17.13 35.50 -29.28
CA VAL A 32 -15.71 35.82 -29.17
C VAL A 32 -15.00 34.64 -28.49
N TYR A 33 -13.97 34.14 -29.17
CA TYR A 33 -12.92 33.31 -28.59
C TYR A 33 -12.29 34.08 -27.40
N GLN A 34 -12.48 33.60 -26.18
CA GLN A 34 -11.76 34.07 -25.00
C GLN A 34 -10.99 32.91 -24.38
N GLU A 35 -9.68 33.13 -24.30
CA GLU A 35 -8.67 32.21 -23.80
C GLU A 35 -8.86 31.84 -22.33
N ASN A 36 -8.45 30.61 -22.06
CA ASN A 36 -7.99 30.01 -20.80
C ASN A 36 -7.46 30.99 -19.73
N GLU A 37 -8.22 31.16 -18.65
CA GLU A 37 -7.67 31.46 -17.31
C GLU A 37 -8.49 30.83 -16.17
N LYS A 38 -8.95 29.58 -16.33
CA LYS A 38 -9.62 28.82 -15.24
C LYS A 38 -9.10 27.39 -15.04
N GLY A 39 -7.85 27.13 -15.42
CA GLY A 39 -7.28 25.77 -15.48
C GLY A 39 -6.35 25.33 -14.35
N TRP A 40 -5.90 26.21 -13.44
CA TRP A 40 -4.83 25.86 -12.49
C TRP A 40 -5.16 26.09 -11.01
N PHE A 41 -5.92 27.12 -10.66
CA PHE A 41 -6.17 27.48 -9.25
C PHE A 41 -7.30 26.69 -8.56
N SER A 42 -8.11 25.91 -9.28
CA SER A 42 -9.16 25.08 -8.68
C SER A 42 -8.66 23.73 -8.12
N LYS A 43 -7.40 23.35 -8.37
CA LYS A 43 -6.80 22.09 -7.90
C LYS A 43 -6.19 22.15 -6.49
N LEU A 44 -6.37 23.27 -5.77
CA LEU A 44 -5.84 23.47 -4.41
C LEU A 44 -6.90 23.48 -3.31
N LEU A 45 -8.17 23.20 -3.63
CA LEU A 45 -9.19 23.00 -2.60
C LEU A 45 -9.07 21.57 -2.05
N VAL A 46 -8.29 21.45 -0.99
CA VAL A 46 -8.34 20.30 -0.06
C VAL A 46 -9.81 20.06 0.28
N ARG A 47 -10.39 18.93 -0.14
CA ARG A 47 -11.69 18.48 0.34
C ARG A 47 -11.66 18.54 1.86
N ARG A 48 -12.45 19.43 2.47
CA ARG A 48 -12.68 19.43 3.92
C ARG A 48 -13.32 18.10 4.26
N ILE A 49 -12.53 17.20 4.84
CA ILE A 49 -13.00 15.95 5.42
C ILE A 49 -13.81 16.36 6.66
N GLU A 50 -15.10 16.05 6.67
CA GLU A 50 -15.91 16.21 7.87
C GLU A 50 -15.34 15.33 8.99
N PRO A 51 -15.13 15.88 10.20
CA PRO A 51 -14.60 15.10 11.31
C PRO A 51 -15.66 14.08 11.76
N THR A 52 -15.54 12.83 11.31
CA THR A 52 -16.38 11.73 11.81
C THR A 52 -15.98 11.37 13.23
N LYS A 53 -16.98 11.12 14.09
CA LYS A 53 -16.82 10.82 15.52
C LYS A 53 -16.28 9.43 15.85
N GLU A 54 -16.03 8.58 14.86
CA GLU A 54 -15.45 7.25 15.06
C GLU A 54 -13.96 7.23 14.71
N SER A 55 -13.14 6.50 15.48
CA SER A 55 -11.74 6.31 15.11
C SER A 55 -11.68 5.61 13.74
N HIS A 56 -11.14 6.29 12.74
CA HIS A 56 -11.14 5.88 11.33
C HIS A 56 -10.50 4.51 11.03
N SER A 57 -9.85 3.85 12.00
CA SER A 57 -9.33 2.48 11.90
C SER A 57 -10.41 1.38 11.88
N ARG A 58 -11.65 1.64 12.33
CA ARG A 58 -12.71 0.61 12.37
C ARG A 58 -13.11 0.05 11.00
N LEU A 59 -13.01 0.84 9.94
CA LEU A 59 -13.42 0.43 8.59
C LEU A 59 -12.42 -0.53 7.92
N LEU A 60 -11.20 -0.63 8.44
CA LEU A 60 -10.08 -1.24 7.72
C LEU A 60 -9.47 -2.46 8.44
N SER A 61 -9.86 -2.79 9.67
CA SER A 61 -9.18 -3.84 10.44
C SER A 61 -9.98 -4.35 11.65
N ASP A 62 -9.72 -5.60 12.03
CA ASP A 62 -10.01 -6.09 13.39
C ASP A 62 -9.06 -5.41 14.40
N LYS A 63 -9.62 -4.89 15.50
CA LYS A 63 -8.85 -4.17 16.53
C LYS A 63 -8.32 -5.09 17.64
N GLU A 64 -8.83 -6.31 17.73
CA GLU A 64 -8.40 -7.28 18.72
C GLU A 64 -7.08 -7.96 18.33
N VAL A 65 -6.72 -7.91 17.03
CA VAL A 65 -5.46 -8.42 16.50
C VAL A 65 -4.53 -7.27 16.16
N ILE A 66 -3.41 -7.18 16.87
CA ILE A 66 -2.40 -6.14 16.66
C ILE A 66 -1.11 -6.80 16.18
N TYR A 67 -0.52 -6.26 15.12
CA TYR A 67 0.76 -6.71 14.64
C TYR A 67 1.87 -5.79 15.15
N GLU A 68 2.96 -6.40 15.59
CA GLU A 68 4.17 -5.71 16.01
C GLU A 68 5.25 -5.94 14.95
N LEU A 69 5.57 -4.88 14.19
CA LEU A 69 6.62 -4.90 13.17
C LEU A 69 7.91 -4.32 13.76
N GLN A 70 8.85 -5.19 14.08
CA GLN A 70 10.19 -4.84 14.54
C GLN A 70 11.14 -4.73 13.34
N THR A 71 11.97 -3.69 13.33
CA THR A 71 13.13 -3.56 12.43
C THR A 71 14.38 -3.39 13.26
N HIS A 72 15.31 -4.34 13.16
CA HIS A 72 16.55 -4.37 13.94
C HIS A 72 17.74 -4.19 13.00
N ASN A 73 18.53 -3.14 13.21
CA ASN A 73 19.77 -2.91 12.48
C ASN A 73 20.91 -3.54 13.26
N MET A 74 21.44 -4.65 12.76
CA MET A 74 22.51 -5.42 13.37
C MET A 74 23.86 -4.77 13.10
N ARG A 75 24.84 -5.04 13.95
CA ARG A 75 26.24 -4.79 13.58
C ARG A 75 26.68 -5.85 12.56
N PRO A 76 27.39 -5.46 11.48
CA PRO A 76 27.79 -6.40 10.43
C PRO A 76 28.66 -7.56 10.96
N ASP A 77 29.49 -7.30 11.97
CA ASP A 77 30.37 -8.28 12.62
C ASP A 77 29.66 -9.23 13.60
N SER A 78 28.35 -9.08 13.78
CA SER A 78 27.57 -9.77 14.83
C SER A 78 26.29 -10.43 14.30
N VAL A 79 26.08 -10.47 12.97
CA VAL A 79 24.82 -10.94 12.36
C VAL A 79 24.45 -12.36 12.82
N GLU A 80 25.39 -13.31 12.77
CA GLU A 80 25.11 -14.69 13.17
C GLU A 80 24.76 -14.82 14.66
N LYS A 81 25.57 -14.20 15.54
CA LYS A 81 25.32 -14.18 16.99
C LYS A 81 23.95 -13.56 17.32
N TYR A 82 23.60 -12.49 16.61
CA TYR A 82 22.29 -11.86 16.73
C TYR A 82 21.16 -12.82 16.34
N LEU A 83 21.28 -13.52 15.21
CA LEU A 83 20.24 -14.44 14.74
C LEU A 83 20.06 -15.62 15.70
N GLN A 84 21.15 -16.17 16.24
CA GLN A 84 21.10 -17.20 17.28
C GLN A 84 20.40 -16.72 18.55
N ASN A 85 20.74 -15.52 19.04
CA ASN A 85 20.09 -14.91 20.20
C ASN A 85 18.59 -14.64 19.92
N TYR A 86 18.24 -14.14 18.73
CA TYR A 86 16.85 -13.85 18.40
C TYR A 86 16.03 -15.12 18.21
N LYS A 87 16.61 -16.19 17.66
CA LYS A 87 16.00 -17.53 17.61
C LYS A 87 15.66 -18.03 19.02
N ALA A 88 16.62 -17.96 19.95
CA ALA A 88 16.40 -18.32 21.35
C ALA A 88 15.32 -17.44 22.01
N SER A 89 15.30 -16.14 21.70
CA SER A 89 14.27 -15.21 22.17
C SER A 89 12.88 -15.59 21.67
N ALA A 90 12.75 -15.97 20.40
CA ALA A 90 11.47 -16.36 19.82
C ALA A 90 10.96 -17.68 20.43
N GLN A 91 11.86 -18.64 20.63
CA GLN A 91 11.56 -19.91 21.31
C GLN A 91 11.13 -19.69 22.76
N LEU A 92 11.81 -18.80 23.49
CA LEU A 92 11.43 -18.44 24.85
C LEU A 92 10.02 -17.85 24.86
N ILE A 93 9.72 -16.85 24.02
CA ILE A 93 8.39 -16.25 23.92
C ILE A 93 7.33 -17.33 23.61
N HIS A 94 7.59 -18.23 22.67
CA HIS A 94 6.65 -19.31 22.32
C HIS A 94 6.41 -20.30 23.48
N SER A 95 7.39 -20.47 24.37
CA SER A 95 7.24 -21.30 25.58
C SER A 95 6.43 -20.63 26.70
N ARG A 96 6.04 -19.36 26.53
CA ARG A 96 5.24 -18.59 27.49
C ARG A 96 3.84 -18.36 26.94
N ASP A 97 2.84 -18.29 27.81
CA ASP A 97 1.47 -17.96 27.44
C ASP A 97 1.28 -16.44 27.37
N LEU A 98 1.76 -15.84 26.26
CA LEU A 98 1.77 -14.39 26.07
C LEU A 98 0.75 -13.91 25.02
N HIS A 99 -0.15 -14.79 24.58
CA HIS A 99 -1.12 -14.53 23.51
C HIS A 99 -0.51 -13.84 22.28
N CYS A 100 0.72 -14.24 21.95
CA CYS A 100 1.44 -13.74 20.80
C CYS A 100 2.21 -14.84 20.08
N GLU A 101 2.41 -14.65 18.79
CA GLU A 101 3.14 -15.58 17.95
C GLU A 101 4.02 -14.84 16.94
N LEU A 102 5.13 -15.47 16.57
CA LEU A 102 5.96 -15.00 15.48
C LEU A 102 5.27 -15.35 14.17
N VAL A 103 4.90 -14.35 13.38
CA VAL A 103 4.31 -14.54 12.05
C VAL A 103 5.40 -14.74 11.01
N GLY A 104 6.50 -14.00 11.14
CA GLY A 104 7.65 -14.16 10.27
C GLY A 104 8.87 -13.39 10.75
N SER A 105 10.04 -13.85 10.31
CA SER A 105 11.34 -13.30 10.68
C SER A 105 12.22 -13.37 9.45
N TRP A 106 12.79 -12.25 9.05
CA TRP A 106 13.55 -12.16 7.82
C TRP A 106 14.81 -11.32 7.98
N THR A 107 15.80 -11.61 7.14
CA THR A 107 16.95 -10.72 6.90
C THR A 107 16.79 -9.99 5.57
N VAL A 108 17.29 -8.76 5.48
CA VAL A 108 17.27 -7.97 4.25
C VAL A 108 18.44 -8.37 3.36
N GLN A 109 18.15 -8.72 2.11
CA GLN A 109 19.15 -9.04 1.08
C GLN A 109 19.33 -7.92 0.04
N VAL A 110 18.30 -7.10 -0.17
CA VAL A 110 18.36 -5.92 -1.05
C VAL A 110 17.70 -4.76 -0.33
N GLY A 111 18.39 -3.61 -0.30
CA GLY A 111 18.03 -2.43 0.48
C GLY A 111 19.00 -2.24 1.65
N ASP A 112 18.46 -2.02 2.85
CA ASP A 112 19.26 -1.83 4.07
C ASP A 112 19.90 -3.15 4.53
N LEU A 113 21.17 -3.40 4.16
CA LEU A 113 21.91 -4.60 4.58
C LEU A 113 22.15 -4.64 6.10
N ASP A 114 22.43 -5.84 6.62
CA ASP A 114 22.55 -6.15 8.05
C ASP A 114 21.31 -5.75 8.87
N GLN A 115 20.14 -5.83 8.26
CA GLN A 115 18.87 -5.53 8.90
C GLN A 115 17.99 -6.77 8.97
N ALA A 116 17.30 -6.95 10.09
CA ALA A 116 16.32 -8.00 10.29
C ALA A 116 14.94 -7.39 10.56
N LEU A 117 13.90 -8.01 10.03
CA LEU A 117 12.50 -7.66 10.27
C LEU A 117 11.83 -8.82 10.99
N HIS A 118 11.06 -8.53 12.03
CA HIS A 118 10.28 -9.54 12.76
C HIS A 118 8.85 -9.04 12.88
N LEU A 119 7.91 -9.88 12.47
CA LEU A 119 6.49 -9.60 12.54
C LEU A 119 5.88 -10.52 13.59
N TRP A 120 5.38 -9.93 14.67
CA TRP A 120 4.64 -10.64 15.71
C TRP A 120 3.16 -10.31 15.62
N ARG A 121 2.30 -11.27 15.96
CA ARG A 121 0.84 -11.09 16.07
C ARG A 121 0.45 -11.24 17.53
N TYR A 122 -0.27 -10.26 18.07
CA TYR A 122 -0.89 -10.29 19.39
C TYR A 122 -2.40 -10.39 19.25
N THR A 123 -3.02 -11.22 20.08
CA THR A 123 -4.49 -11.31 20.21
C THR A 123 -4.93 -10.76 21.57
N GLY A 124 -6.08 -10.10 21.63
CA GLY A 124 -6.61 -9.47 22.86
C GLY A 124 -6.23 -7.99 23.00
N GLY A 125 -5.97 -7.31 21.88
CA GLY A 125 -5.73 -5.87 21.82
C GLY A 125 -4.46 -5.41 22.55
N PHE A 126 -4.40 -4.10 22.84
CA PHE A 126 -3.21 -3.49 23.45
C PHE A 126 -2.94 -3.99 24.88
N ALA A 127 -3.98 -4.37 25.64
CA ALA A 127 -3.82 -4.90 26.98
C ALA A 127 -3.02 -6.22 26.99
N SER A 128 -3.20 -7.06 25.98
CA SER A 128 -2.41 -8.28 25.79
C SER A 128 -0.92 -7.97 25.59
N ILE A 129 -0.60 -6.93 24.80
CA ILE A 129 0.78 -6.46 24.59
C ILE A 129 1.39 -5.96 25.91
N ASP A 130 0.66 -5.15 26.68
CA ASP A 130 1.14 -4.61 27.95
C ASP A 130 1.41 -5.73 28.96
N ASN A 131 0.50 -6.70 29.07
CA ASN A 131 0.68 -7.88 29.91
C ASN A 131 1.92 -8.69 29.48
N ALA A 132 2.05 -8.97 28.17
CA ALA A 132 3.18 -9.73 27.65
C ALA A 132 4.52 -9.06 27.96
N LYS A 133 4.61 -7.73 27.77
CA LYS A 133 5.81 -6.96 28.11
C LYS A 133 6.10 -6.95 29.61
N LEU A 134 5.07 -6.85 30.45
CA LEU A 134 5.22 -6.88 31.90
C LEU A 134 5.70 -8.25 32.40
N GLN A 135 5.23 -9.34 31.79
CA GLN A 135 5.69 -10.68 32.12
C GLN A 135 7.15 -10.88 31.67
N LEU A 136 7.46 -10.54 30.42
CA LEU A 136 8.81 -10.65 29.87
C LEU A 136 9.83 -9.82 30.66
N SER A 137 9.47 -8.62 31.14
CA SER A 137 10.39 -7.79 31.93
C SER A 137 10.78 -8.41 33.29
N LYS A 138 9.99 -9.37 33.78
CA LYS A 138 10.26 -10.12 35.02
C LYS A 138 10.92 -11.48 34.76
N ASP A 139 10.97 -11.93 33.51
CA ASP A 139 11.59 -13.20 33.12
C ASP A 139 13.11 -13.02 33.00
N PRO A 140 13.92 -13.67 33.87
CA PRO A 140 15.36 -13.49 33.89
C PRO A 140 16.05 -13.98 32.60
N ASP A 141 15.50 -15.01 31.94
CA ASP A 141 16.05 -15.53 30.69
C ASP A 141 15.81 -14.54 29.55
N TRP A 142 14.63 -13.91 29.52
CA TRP A 142 14.34 -12.85 28.56
C TRP A 142 15.25 -11.64 28.78
N VAL A 143 15.41 -11.18 30.04
CA VAL A 143 16.25 -10.04 30.39
C VAL A 143 17.70 -10.29 29.99
N LYS A 144 18.21 -11.51 30.21
CA LYS A 144 19.54 -11.93 29.76
C LYS A 144 19.67 -11.84 28.23
N LEU A 145 18.76 -12.47 27.49
CA LEU A 145 18.78 -12.45 26.01
C LEU A 145 18.68 -11.04 25.46
N LEU A 146 17.83 -10.19 26.03
CA LEU A 146 17.66 -8.79 25.65
C LEU A 146 18.94 -7.98 25.89
N THR A 147 19.63 -8.22 27.01
CA THR A 147 20.88 -7.56 27.38
C THR A 147 22.00 -7.93 26.41
N GLU A 148 22.19 -9.22 26.16
CA GLU A 148 23.19 -9.74 25.21
C GLU A 148 22.96 -9.18 23.80
N ARG A 149 21.71 -9.19 23.33
CA ARG A 149 21.30 -8.65 22.04
C ARG A 149 21.67 -7.17 21.86
N GLY A 150 21.66 -6.39 22.95
CA GLY A 150 22.04 -4.98 22.94
C GLY A 150 23.44 -4.74 22.37
N GLY A 151 24.40 -5.64 22.66
CA GLY A 151 25.78 -5.52 22.16
C GLY A 151 25.95 -5.82 20.66
N MET A 152 24.92 -6.36 20.01
CA MET A 152 24.93 -6.82 18.62
C MET A 152 24.16 -5.89 17.68
N LEU A 153 23.55 -4.82 18.19
CA LEU A 153 22.66 -3.93 17.47
C LEU A 153 23.22 -2.51 17.34
N ARG A 154 23.01 -1.90 16.17
CA ARG A 154 23.21 -0.46 15.92
C ARG A 154 21.98 0.35 16.34
N SER A 155 20.79 -0.14 16.00
CA SER A 155 19.51 0.49 16.36
C SER A 155 18.33 -0.46 16.20
N ARG A 156 17.19 -0.07 16.76
CA ARG A 156 15.91 -0.79 16.64
C ARG A 156 14.76 0.18 16.43
N HIS A 157 13.77 -0.24 15.66
CA HIS A 157 12.52 0.46 15.45
C HIS A 157 11.36 -0.50 15.65
N LEU A 158 10.29 0.01 16.25
CA LEU A 158 9.08 -0.74 16.52
C LEU A 158 7.86 0.02 16.05
N GLN A 159 6.94 -0.67 15.38
CA GLN A 159 5.63 -0.15 15.04
C GLN A 159 4.54 -1.14 15.44
N TYR A 160 3.46 -0.63 16.05
CA TYR A 160 2.21 -1.36 16.13
C TYR A 160 1.35 -0.99 14.94
N VAL A 161 0.93 -2.00 14.19
CA VAL A 161 0.24 -1.87 12.92
C VAL A 161 -1.01 -2.75 12.92
N LEU A 162 -2.01 -2.35 12.14
CA LEU A 162 -3.22 -3.15 11.90
C LEU A 162 -3.22 -3.63 10.46
N ALA A 163 -3.74 -4.83 10.25
CA ALA A 163 -3.85 -5.42 8.92
C ALA A 163 -5.02 -4.78 8.14
N PHE A 164 -4.85 -4.56 6.84
CA PHE A 164 -5.96 -4.18 5.97
C PHE A 164 -6.91 -5.37 5.76
N SER A 165 -8.19 -5.18 6.04
CA SER A 165 -9.23 -6.22 5.98
C SER A 165 -9.48 -6.79 4.59
N TYR A 166 -9.15 -6.03 3.54
CA TYR A 166 -9.26 -6.46 2.14
C TYR A 166 -8.01 -7.21 1.64
N TRP A 167 -6.97 -7.36 2.46
CA TRP A 167 -5.83 -8.21 2.11
C TRP A 167 -6.14 -9.69 2.41
N PRO A 168 -5.61 -10.65 1.64
CA PRO A 168 -5.76 -12.05 2.00
C PRO A 168 -5.20 -12.33 3.41
N PRO A 169 -5.76 -13.34 4.12
CA PRO A 169 -5.22 -13.81 5.39
C PRO A 169 -3.75 -14.22 5.25
N ILE A 170 -2.97 -13.97 6.30
CA ILE A 170 -1.56 -14.39 6.34
C ILE A 170 -1.54 -15.91 6.55
N VAL A 171 -1.03 -16.63 5.55
CA VAL A 171 -0.90 -18.09 5.57
C VAL A 171 0.55 -18.49 5.26
N PRO A 172 1.10 -19.53 5.92
CA PRO A 172 2.37 -20.13 5.53
C PRO A 172 2.33 -20.61 4.08
N ARG A 173 3.47 -20.49 3.39
CA ARG A 173 3.61 -20.91 2.00
C ARG A 173 4.60 -22.06 1.91
N THR A 174 4.45 -22.87 0.88
CA THR A 174 5.35 -24.00 0.65
C THR A 174 6.52 -23.57 -0.25
N GLY A 175 7.66 -24.25 -0.08
CA GLY A 175 8.86 -24.04 -0.88
C GLY A 175 9.67 -22.80 -0.47
N SER A 176 10.90 -22.71 -1.01
CA SER A 176 11.80 -21.59 -0.72
C SER A 176 11.29 -20.31 -1.37
N ASN A 177 10.83 -19.37 -0.54
CA ASN A 177 10.27 -18.11 -0.98
C ASN A 177 11.14 -16.92 -0.58
N ILE A 178 11.11 -15.87 -1.40
CA ILE A 178 11.58 -14.54 -1.07
C ILE A 178 10.40 -13.62 -0.80
N TYR A 179 10.60 -12.62 0.06
CA TYR A 179 9.58 -11.65 0.40
C TYR A 179 10.00 -10.23 -0.01
N GLU A 180 9.08 -9.43 -0.54
CA GLU A 180 9.30 -7.99 -0.80
C GLU A 180 8.41 -7.21 0.17
N ILE A 181 9.00 -6.41 1.06
CA ILE A 181 8.25 -5.41 1.83
C ILE A 181 8.40 -4.04 1.19
N ARG A 182 7.26 -3.41 0.89
CA ARG A 182 7.17 -2.05 0.39
C ARG A 182 6.56 -1.17 1.47
N SER A 183 7.35 -0.22 1.97
CA SER A 183 6.98 0.71 3.03
C SER A 183 6.82 2.11 2.46
N TYR A 184 5.64 2.71 2.60
CA TYR A 184 5.37 4.05 2.09
C TYR A 184 5.00 5.00 3.22
N ARG A 185 5.63 6.18 3.21
CA ARG A 185 5.21 7.31 4.06
C ARG A 185 4.23 8.15 3.27
N LEU A 186 2.96 8.13 3.68
CA LEU A 186 1.89 8.88 3.04
C LEU A 186 1.90 10.36 3.47
N LYS A 187 1.26 11.21 2.67
CA LYS A 187 0.94 12.58 3.08
C LYS A 187 -0.08 12.53 4.23
N PRO A 188 0.09 13.33 5.31
CA PRO A 188 -0.89 13.39 6.38
C PRO A 188 -2.32 13.62 5.84
N GLY A 189 -3.28 12.87 6.39
CA GLY A 189 -4.69 12.91 5.96
C GLY A 189 -5.06 12.01 4.77
N THR A 190 -4.09 11.42 4.05
CA THR A 190 -4.38 10.64 2.81
C THR A 190 -4.47 9.12 3.00
N MET A 191 -4.28 8.62 4.23
CA MET A 191 -4.24 7.16 4.49
C MET A 191 -5.52 6.43 4.06
N ILE A 192 -6.69 6.99 4.37
CA ILE A 192 -7.99 6.38 4.03
C ILE A 192 -8.19 6.38 2.52
N GLU A 193 -7.94 7.53 1.88
CA GLU A 193 -8.05 7.68 0.43
C GLU A 193 -7.14 6.68 -0.31
N TRP A 194 -5.90 6.58 0.14
CA TRP A 194 -4.93 5.62 -0.38
C TRP A 194 -5.40 4.17 -0.16
N GLY A 195 -5.86 3.84 1.04
CA GLY A 195 -6.35 2.50 1.39
C GLY A 195 -7.59 2.09 0.59
N ASN A 196 -8.55 2.99 0.39
CA ASN A 196 -9.75 2.74 -0.41
C ASN A 196 -9.42 2.50 -1.89
N ASN A 197 -8.41 3.17 -2.42
CA ASN A 197 -7.94 2.90 -3.77
C ASN A 197 -7.27 1.51 -3.84
N TRP A 198 -6.44 1.16 -2.85
CA TRP A 198 -5.78 -0.14 -2.77
C TRP A 198 -6.73 -1.33 -2.57
N ALA A 199 -7.86 -1.13 -1.90
CA ALA A 199 -8.92 -2.15 -1.79
C ALA A 199 -9.42 -2.65 -3.16
N ARG A 200 -9.38 -1.80 -4.18
CA ARG A 200 -9.66 -2.19 -5.57
C ARG A 200 -8.40 -2.67 -6.27
N ALA A 201 -7.28 -1.95 -6.09
CA ALA A 201 -6.03 -2.20 -6.80
C ALA A 201 -5.44 -3.59 -6.51
N ILE A 202 -5.68 -4.15 -5.32
CA ILE A 202 -5.20 -5.48 -4.94
C ILE A 202 -5.73 -6.58 -5.88
N ASN A 203 -6.91 -6.41 -6.48
CA ASN A 203 -7.49 -7.42 -7.37
C ASN A 203 -6.66 -7.63 -8.66
N TYR A 204 -5.92 -6.63 -9.11
CA TYR A 204 -4.98 -6.76 -10.23
C TYR A 204 -3.73 -7.58 -9.87
N ARG A 205 -3.51 -7.82 -8.57
CA ARG A 205 -2.29 -8.45 -8.04
C ARG A 205 -2.55 -9.79 -7.34
N ARG A 206 -3.79 -10.30 -7.36
CA ARG A 206 -4.15 -11.57 -6.70
C ARG A 206 -3.87 -12.81 -7.55
N ASN A 207 -3.89 -12.67 -8.89
CA ASN A 207 -3.86 -13.83 -9.80
C ASN A 207 -2.59 -14.69 -9.70
N ASN A 208 -1.47 -14.10 -9.28
CA ASN A 208 -0.19 -14.81 -9.13
C ASN A 208 0.06 -15.25 -7.68
N ASP A 209 -0.96 -15.18 -6.82
CA ASP A 209 -0.85 -15.42 -5.37
C ASP A 209 0.34 -14.67 -4.75
N GLU A 210 0.68 -13.47 -5.21
CA GLU A 210 1.79 -12.69 -4.65
C GLU A 210 1.49 -11.93 -3.33
N PRO A 211 0.25 -11.53 -2.98
CA PRO A 211 0.03 -10.76 -1.76
C PRO A 211 0.16 -11.63 -0.51
N PHE A 212 1.03 -11.21 0.42
CA PHE A 212 1.25 -11.93 1.68
C PHE A 212 0.58 -11.23 2.87
N ALA A 213 0.86 -9.93 3.05
CA ALA A 213 0.30 -9.15 4.15
C ALA A 213 0.26 -7.66 3.80
N ALA A 214 -0.62 -6.90 4.43
CA ALA A 214 -0.63 -5.44 4.30
C ALA A 214 -1.09 -4.77 5.58
N PHE A 215 -0.41 -3.69 5.96
CA PHE A 215 -0.60 -3.02 7.24
C PHE A 215 -0.61 -1.50 7.13
N PHE A 216 -1.27 -0.85 8.10
CA PHE A 216 -1.17 0.58 8.35
C PHE A 216 -0.80 0.86 9.81
N SER A 217 0.01 1.90 10.03
CA SER A 217 0.54 2.23 11.36
C SER A 217 -0.57 2.73 12.30
N GLN A 218 -0.53 2.25 13.55
CA GLN A 218 -1.29 2.80 14.68
C GLN A 218 -0.39 3.54 15.67
N ILE A 219 0.75 2.95 16.05
CA ILE A 219 1.69 3.53 17.02
C ILE A 219 3.11 3.43 16.47
N GLY A 220 3.92 4.46 16.74
CA GLY A 220 5.27 4.60 16.20
C GLY A 220 5.29 5.56 15.01
N ARG A 221 5.88 5.15 13.88
CA ARG A 221 6.01 6.00 12.69
C ARG A 221 4.65 6.16 11.97
N LEU A 222 3.97 7.26 12.23
CA LEU A 222 2.62 7.54 11.68
C LEU A 222 2.61 7.75 10.16
N TYR A 223 1.41 7.65 9.59
CA TYR A 223 1.16 7.77 8.14
C TYR A 223 1.96 6.78 7.29
N ASN A 224 2.36 5.65 7.88
CA ASN A 224 3.05 4.57 7.17
C ASN A 224 2.10 3.43 6.81
N VAL A 225 2.31 2.88 5.63
CA VAL A 225 1.67 1.65 5.14
C VAL A 225 2.75 0.69 4.66
N HIS A 226 2.53 -0.60 4.88
CA HIS A 226 3.48 -1.66 4.55
C HIS A 226 2.76 -2.76 3.80
N HIS A 227 3.11 -3.02 2.54
CA HIS A 227 2.60 -4.16 1.79
C HIS A 227 3.72 -5.16 1.55
N MET A 228 3.48 -6.41 1.94
CA MET A 228 4.38 -7.54 1.80
C MET A 228 3.89 -8.46 0.70
N TRP A 229 4.82 -8.84 -0.17
CA TRP A 229 4.61 -9.72 -1.30
C TRP A 229 5.52 -10.93 -1.16
N CYS A 230 5.09 -12.08 -1.65
CA CYS A 230 5.86 -13.31 -1.62
C CYS A 230 6.02 -13.86 -3.04
N TYR A 231 7.23 -14.26 -3.36
CA TYR A 231 7.60 -14.78 -4.68
C TYR A 231 8.55 -15.97 -4.49
N LYS A 232 8.59 -16.86 -5.48
CA LYS A 232 9.59 -17.93 -5.53
C LYS A 232 11.02 -17.39 -5.59
N ASP A 233 11.25 -16.42 -6.47
CA ASP A 233 12.57 -15.84 -6.74
C ASP A 233 12.46 -14.45 -7.37
N LEU A 234 13.61 -13.78 -7.58
CA LEU A 234 13.66 -12.42 -8.15
C LEU A 234 13.15 -12.36 -9.60
N GLN A 235 13.28 -13.45 -10.36
CA GLN A 235 12.84 -13.52 -11.75
C GLN A 235 11.31 -13.58 -11.80
N THR A 236 10.70 -14.48 -11.03
CA THR A 236 9.25 -14.59 -10.84
C THR A 236 8.68 -13.26 -10.34
N ARG A 237 9.38 -12.57 -9.43
CA ARG A 237 9.02 -11.23 -8.95
C ARG A 237 9.02 -10.18 -10.06
N LYS A 238 10.01 -10.20 -10.97
CA LYS A 238 10.05 -9.32 -12.14
C LYS A 238 8.87 -9.59 -13.07
N GLU A 239 8.69 -10.84 -13.47
CA GLU A 239 7.66 -11.28 -14.42
C GLU A 239 6.25 -10.98 -13.90
N THR A 240 5.99 -11.27 -12.62
CA THR A 240 4.73 -10.99 -11.94
C THR A 240 4.39 -9.49 -11.96
N ARG A 241 5.38 -8.64 -11.64
CA ARG A 241 5.19 -7.19 -11.63
C ARG A 241 4.96 -6.64 -13.04
N GLU A 242 5.69 -7.12 -14.03
CA GLU A 242 5.49 -6.75 -15.44
C GLU A 242 4.13 -7.22 -15.97
N ALA A 243 3.65 -8.38 -15.52
CA ALA A 243 2.32 -8.88 -15.86
C ALA A 243 1.20 -7.98 -15.31
N ALA A 244 1.33 -7.48 -14.08
CA ALA A 244 0.35 -6.56 -13.50
C ALA A 244 0.22 -5.25 -14.32
N TRP A 245 1.32 -4.75 -14.89
CA TRP A 245 1.29 -3.56 -15.77
C TRP A 245 0.55 -3.76 -17.09
N ARG A 246 0.31 -5.01 -17.51
CA ARG A 246 -0.49 -5.31 -18.70
C ARG A 246 -1.99 -5.36 -18.41
N LEU A 247 -2.40 -5.27 -17.14
CA LEU A 247 -3.82 -5.30 -16.76
C LEU A 247 -4.43 -3.89 -16.86
N PRO A 248 -5.53 -3.71 -17.62
CA PRO A 248 -6.21 -2.42 -17.71
C PRO A 248 -6.65 -1.90 -16.33
N GLY A 249 -6.38 -0.61 -16.06
CA GLY A 249 -6.78 0.06 -14.82
C GLY A 249 -5.76 -0.03 -13.68
N TRP A 250 -4.72 -0.87 -13.80
CA TRP A 250 -3.61 -0.87 -12.84
C TRP A 250 -2.82 0.45 -12.90
N ASP A 251 -2.56 0.92 -14.11
CA ASP A 251 -1.88 2.19 -14.40
C ASP A 251 -2.63 3.40 -13.80
N GLU A 252 -3.96 3.44 -13.93
CA GLU A 252 -4.80 4.47 -13.31
C GLU A 252 -4.70 4.45 -11.77
N CYS A 253 -4.73 3.24 -11.16
CA CYS A 253 -4.57 3.09 -9.72
C CYS A 253 -3.21 3.62 -9.25
N VAL A 254 -2.14 3.32 -10.00
CA VAL A 254 -0.79 3.83 -9.70
C VAL A 254 -0.73 5.35 -9.87
N ALA A 255 -1.24 5.89 -10.98
CA ALA A 255 -1.26 7.33 -11.26
C ALA A 255 -2.01 8.12 -10.17
N TYR A 256 -3.09 7.55 -9.62
CA TYR A 256 -3.85 8.15 -8.53
C TYR A 256 -3.13 8.08 -7.18
N THR A 257 -2.54 6.92 -6.85
CA THR A 257 -2.01 6.68 -5.50
C THR A 257 -0.61 7.26 -5.28
N VAL A 258 0.23 7.34 -6.32
CA VAL A 258 1.61 7.86 -6.22
C VAL A 258 1.66 9.30 -5.66
N PRO A 259 0.83 10.25 -6.12
CA PRO A 259 0.79 11.61 -5.56
C PRO A 259 0.43 11.69 -4.07
N LEU A 260 -0.16 10.65 -3.47
CA LEU A 260 -0.50 10.60 -2.04
C LEU A 260 0.72 10.22 -1.18
N ILE A 261 1.82 9.79 -1.79
CA ILE A 261 3.01 9.28 -1.12
C ILE A 261 4.08 10.37 -1.04
N ARG A 262 4.79 10.44 0.10
CA ARG A 262 5.97 11.29 0.30
C ARG A 262 7.27 10.54 0.02
N GLU A 263 7.39 9.32 0.54
CA GLU A 263 8.57 8.47 0.39
C GLU A 263 8.15 7.02 0.18
N MET A 264 8.93 6.31 -0.63
CA MET A 264 8.75 4.89 -0.89
C MET A 264 10.08 4.18 -0.66
N HIS A 265 10.04 3.08 0.09
CA HIS A 265 11.18 2.17 0.24
C HIS A 265 10.73 0.74 -0.01
N THR A 266 11.64 -0.07 -0.58
CA THR A 266 11.40 -1.50 -0.80
C THR A 266 12.61 -2.30 -0.36
N ARG A 267 12.38 -3.44 0.29
CA ARG A 267 13.42 -4.38 0.68
C ARG A 267 13.06 -5.77 0.18
N ILE A 268 14.05 -6.51 -0.30
CA ILE A 268 13.93 -7.95 -0.53
C ILE A 268 14.44 -8.67 0.72
N LEU A 269 13.66 -9.63 1.18
CA LEU A 269 13.80 -10.29 2.45
C LEU A 269 13.96 -11.80 2.22
N LEU A 270 14.83 -12.44 2.99
CA LEU A 270 14.93 -13.88 3.11
C LEU A 270 14.48 -14.34 4.49
N PRO A 271 13.62 -15.36 4.60
CA PRO A 271 13.25 -15.95 5.87
C PRO A 271 14.48 -16.43 6.64
N THR A 272 14.48 -16.25 7.96
CA THR A 272 15.46 -16.90 8.84
C THR A 272 15.13 -18.39 9.01
N ASP A 273 16.10 -19.19 9.46
CA ASP A 273 15.96 -20.64 9.69
C ASP A 273 14.95 -21.03 10.78
N PHE A 274 14.49 -20.05 11.58
CA PHE A 274 13.44 -20.21 12.58
C PHE A 274 12.14 -19.51 12.21
N SER A 275 12.07 -18.88 11.03
CA SER A 275 10.85 -18.23 10.60
C SER A 275 9.78 -19.25 10.22
N PRO A 276 8.50 -19.00 10.56
CA PRO A 276 7.37 -19.77 10.01
C PRO A 276 7.11 -19.57 8.51
N THR A 277 7.90 -18.73 7.85
CA THR A 277 7.75 -18.35 6.43
C THR A 277 8.83 -18.92 5.52
N GLN A 278 9.51 -19.98 5.96
CA GLN A 278 10.55 -20.70 5.21
C GLN A 278 10.03 -21.34 3.92
#